data_AF-A0A562ER36-F1
#
_entry.id   AF-A0A562ER36-F1
#
_cell.length_a   1.000
_cell.length_b   1.000
_cell.length_c   1.000
_cell.angle_alpha   90.00
_cell.angle_beta   90.00
_cell.angle_gamma   90.00
#
_symmetry.space_group_name_H-M   'P 1'
#
loop_
_entity.id
_entity.type
_entity.pdbx_description
1 polymer ?
#
loop_
_entity_poly.entity_id
_entity_poly.type
_entity_poly.pdbx_seq_one_letter_code
_entity_poly.pdbx_strand_id
1 'polypeptide(L)'
;MCVRTCDGYYFPISWSVSAEAFKRDEYVCASMCPGVETELYYHHVPHEETDRMVSARTGMPYTQMHFAYRYKNPDVRPPQGCTCSPQAAAAAARGYTIIGGSYEANGVTSELKGSVMEFGQPAVEPEPEGEEVVEETSFGEEEPVESSGPPRRERPIRVVGPAFLPDPESEEAQPAQDHGPAL
;
A
#
# COMPACT_ATOMS: atom_id res chain seq x y z
N MET A 1 -14.12 -9.19 -0.31
CA MET A 1 -13.52 -10.54 -0.21
C MET A 1 -13.80 -11.29 -1.50
N CYS A 2 -12.78 -11.74 -2.22
CA CYS A 2 -12.95 -12.67 -3.35
C CYS A 2 -13.01 -14.09 -2.82
N VAL A 3 -14.03 -14.84 -3.19
CA VAL A 3 -14.26 -16.22 -2.74
C VAL A 3 -14.21 -17.15 -3.94
N ARG A 4 -13.45 -18.24 -3.84
CA ARG A 4 -13.45 -19.31 -4.84
C ARG A 4 -14.55 -20.31 -4.51
N THR A 5 -15.42 -20.61 -5.46
CA THR A 5 -16.56 -21.50 -5.21
C THR A 5 -16.16 -22.98 -5.17
N CYS A 6 -14.98 -23.34 -5.70
CA CYS A 6 -14.51 -24.73 -5.75
C CYS A 6 -14.06 -25.30 -4.40
N ASP A 7 -13.55 -24.45 -3.48
CA ASP A 7 -13.08 -24.87 -2.15
C ASP A 7 -13.40 -23.87 -1.02
N GLY A 8 -14.10 -22.78 -1.35
CA GLY A 8 -14.47 -21.73 -0.43
C GLY A 8 -13.33 -20.87 0.07
N TYR A 9 -12.11 -21.00 -0.43
CA TYR A 9 -11.03 -20.10 0.00
C TYR A 9 -11.39 -18.66 -0.33
N TYR A 10 -11.01 -17.73 0.56
CA TYR A 10 -11.29 -16.32 0.38
C TYR A 10 -10.09 -15.43 0.73
N PHE A 11 -9.98 -14.31 0.02
CA PHE A 11 -8.91 -13.32 0.21
C PHE A 11 -9.42 -11.89 -0.02
N PRO A 12 -8.79 -10.87 0.59
CA PRO A 12 -9.22 -9.48 0.42
C PRO A 12 -8.94 -8.96 -0.99
N ILE A 13 -9.81 -8.07 -1.49
CA ILE A 13 -9.64 -7.37 -2.78
C ILE A 13 -9.41 -5.88 -2.53
N SER A 14 -10.38 -5.26 -1.87
CA SER A 14 -10.35 -3.86 -1.45
C SER A 14 -10.79 -3.74 0.00
N TRP A 15 -10.42 -2.64 0.65
CA TRP A 15 -10.79 -2.33 2.03
C TRP A 15 -11.69 -1.10 2.07
N SER A 16 -12.76 -1.14 2.88
CA SER A 16 -13.63 0.01 3.17
C SER A 16 -14.14 0.78 1.94
N VAL A 17 -14.55 0.06 0.90
CA VAL A 17 -15.10 0.65 -0.34
C VAL A 17 -16.63 0.71 -0.32
N SER A 18 -17.21 1.65 -1.08
CA SER A 18 -18.66 1.72 -1.33
C SER A 18 -19.12 0.63 -2.29
N ALA A 19 -20.44 0.37 -2.35
CA ALA A 19 -21.02 -0.61 -3.27
C ALA A 19 -20.75 -0.30 -4.76
N GLU A 20 -20.48 0.96 -5.12
CA GLU A 20 -20.11 1.38 -6.48
C GLU A 20 -18.82 0.71 -6.97
N ALA A 21 -17.94 0.33 -6.03
CA ALA A 21 -16.71 -0.37 -6.32
C ALA A 21 -16.91 -1.87 -6.64
N PHE A 22 -18.04 -2.46 -6.26
CA PHE A 22 -18.21 -3.92 -6.28
C PHE A 22 -18.08 -4.52 -7.68
N LYS A 23 -18.58 -3.83 -8.71
CA LYS A 23 -18.43 -4.29 -10.10
C LYS A 23 -16.97 -4.39 -10.53
N ARG A 24 -16.14 -3.43 -10.13
CA ARG A 24 -14.70 -3.43 -10.40
C ARG A 24 -14.03 -4.55 -9.63
N ASP A 25 -14.37 -4.69 -8.36
CA ASP A 25 -13.77 -5.69 -7.47
C ASP A 25 -14.15 -7.12 -7.87
N GLU A 26 -15.35 -7.34 -8.41
CA GLU A 26 -15.78 -8.61 -9.00
C GLU A 26 -14.94 -8.97 -10.23
N TYR A 27 -14.67 -8.00 -11.11
CA TYR A 27 -13.78 -8.20 -12.26
C TYR A 27 -12.33 -8.50 -11.84
N VAL A 28 -11.82 -7.77 -10.84
CA VAL A 28 -10.49 -8.01 -10.28
C VAL A 28 -10.41 -9.41 -9.67
N CYS A 29 -11.43 -9.80 -8.88
CA CYS A 29 -11.55 -11.13 -8.30
C CYS A 29 -11.49 -12.25 -9.35
N ALA A 30 -12.27 -12.12 -10.43
CA ALA A 30 -12.28 -13.10 -11.52
C ALA A 30 -10.94 -13.15 -12.29
N SER A 31 -10.31 -11.99 -12.54
CA SER A 31 -9.04 -11.95 -13.28
C SER A 31 -7.86 -12.54 -12.50
N MET A 32 -7.90 -12.54 -11.17
CA MET A 32 -6.89 -13.18 -10.31
C MET A 32 -6.97 -14.72 -10.34
N CYS A 33 -8.11 -15.27 -10.77
CA CYS A 33 -8.43 -16.70 -10.64
C CYS A 33 -8.95 -17.26 -11.97
N PRO A 34 -8.14 -17.25 -13.05
CA PRO A 34 -8.61 -17.72 -14.36
C PRO A 34 -8.95 -19.20 -14.33
N GLY A 35 -10.05 -19.57 -14.99
CA GLY A 35 -10.52 -20.96 -15.04
C GLY A 35 -11.13 -21.46 -13.73
N VAL A 36 -11.26 -20.61 -12.72
CA VAL A 36 -11.93 -20.90 -11.46
C VAL A 36 -13.12 -19.97 -11.31
N GLU A 37 -14.27 -20.52 -10.94
CA GLU A 37 -15.42 -19.68 -10.60
C GLU A 37 -15.19 -18.98 -9.25
N THR A 38 -15.35 -17.67 -9.28
CA THR A 38 -15.19 -16.81 -8.10
C THR A 38 -16.40 -15.90 -7.92
N GLU A 39 -16.62 -15.48 -6.69
CA GLU A 39 -17.69 -14.54 -6.36
C GLU A 39 -17.22 -13.53 -5.32
N LEU A 40 -17.69 -12.30 -5.45
CA LEU A 40 -17.40 -11.23 -4.50
C LEU A 40 -18.34 -11.34 -3.28
N TYR A 41 -17.74 -11.34 -2.10
CA TYR A 41 -18.41 -11.24 -0.81
C TYR A 41 -17.95 -9.99 -0.08
N TYR A 42 -18.80 -9.41 0.76
CA TYR A 42 -18.47 -8.24 1.59
C TYR A 42 -19.08 -8.40 2.98
N HIS A 43 -18.54 -7.65 3.94
CA HIS A 43 -19.11 -7.47 5.27
C HIS A 43 -19.07 -5.97 5.61
N HIS A 44 -19.95 -5.52 6.52
CA HIS A 44 -20.03 -4.12 6.89
C HIS A 44 -18.94 -3.74 7.89
N VAL A 45 -18.01 -2.89 7.46
CA VAL A 45 -17.02 -2.29 8.37
C VAL A 45 -17.62 -1.08 9.10
N PRO A 46 -17.25 -0.82 10.38
CA PRO A 46 -16.28 -1.54 11.20
C PRO A 46 -16.86 -2.66 12.08
N HIS A 47 -18.17 -2.92 12.01
CA HIS A 47 -18.87 -3.75 13.02
C HIS A 47 -18.91 -5.24 12.70
N GLU A 48 -18.68 -5.63 11.45
CA GLU A 48 -18.72 -7.02 11.01
C GLU A 48 -17.33 -7.48 10.55
N GLU A 49 -17.12 -8.79 10.67
CA GLU A 49 -15.91 -9.49 10.25
C GLU A 49 -16.22 -10.49 9.12
N THR A 50 -15.17 -11.18 8.64
CA THR A 50 -15.29 -12.12 7.51
C THR A 50 -16.23 -13.32 7.75
N ASP A 51 -16.57 -13.65 9.00
CA ASP A 51 -17.55 -14.69 9.35
C ASP A 51 -19.00 -14.27 9.04
N ARG A 52 -19.25 -12.96 8.93
CA ARG A 52 -20.56 -12.38 8.61
C ARG A 52 -20.68 -11.94 7.15
N MET A 53 -19.72 -12.26 6.30
CA MET A 53 -19.75 -11.81 4.91
C MET A 53 -20.91 -12.43 4.11
N VAL A 54 -21.47 -11.61 3.23
CA VAL A 54 -22.56 -11.96 2.32
C VAL A 54 -22.15 -11.76 0.87
N SER A 55 -22.74 -12.55 -0.03
CA SER A 55 -22.52 -12.43 -1.47
C SER A 55 -22.99 -11.05 -1.97
N ALA A 56 -22.14 -10.37 -2.75
CA ALA A 56 -22.50 -9.11 -3.39
C ALA A 56 -23.59 -9.29 -4.47
N ARG A 57 -23.75 -10.50 -5.00
CA ARG A 57 -24.70 -10.84 -6.06
C ARG A 57 -26.05 -11.31 -5.54
N THR A 58 -26.06 -12.10 -4.48
CA THR A 58 -27.26 -12.79 -3.98
C THR A 58 -27.68 -12.35 -2.57
N GLY A 59 -26.79 -11.70 -1.82
CA GLY A 59 -27.00 -11.38 -0.40
C GLY A 59 -26.94 -12.60 0.53
N MET A 60 -26.67 -13.80 0.02
CA MET A 60 -26.61 -14.99 0.85
C MET A 60 -25.34 -15.01 1.73
N PRO A 61 -25.44 -15.41 3.01
CA PRO A 61 -24.27 -15.56 3.88
C PRO A 61 -23.30 -16.62 3.37
N TYR A 62 -22.01 -16.33 3.44
CA TYR A 62 -20.96 -17.27 3.05
C TYR A 62 -21.07 -18.60 3.79
N THR A 63 -21.42 -18.57 5.08
CA THR A 63 -21.59 -19.75 5.93
C THR A 63 -22.68 -20.72 5.45
N GLN A 64 -23.61 -20.27 4.61
CA GLN A 64 -24.66 -21.10 4.02
C GLN A 64 -24.25 -21.75 2.70
N MET A 65 -23.09 -21.39 2.15
CA MET A 65 -22.61 -21.95 0.89
C MET A 65 -22.08 -23.37 1.09
N HIS A 66 -22.36 -24.26 0.14
CA HIS A 66 -21.87 -25.64 0.16
C HIS A 66 -20.34 -25.76 0.17
N PHE A 67 -19.64 -24.72 -0.31
CA PHE A 67 -18.18 -24.66 -0.34
C PHE A 67 -17.55 -23.98 0.89
N ALA A 68 -18.36 -23.42 1.80
CA ALA A 68 -17.89 -22.62 2.93
C ALA A 68 -16.84 -23.37 3.77
N TYR A 69 -15.73 -22.69 4.03
CA TYR A 69 -14.60 -23.16 4.85
C TYR A 69 -14.03 -24.54 4.47
N ARG A 70 -14.30 -25.09 3.28
CA ARG A 70 -13.77 -26.40 2.88
C ARG A 70 -12.24 -26.42 2.88
N TYR A 71 -11.61 -25.30 2.48
CA TYR A 71 -10.16 -25.11 2.55
C TYR A 71 -9.55 -25.24 3.96
N LYS A 72 -10.35 -25.12 5.03
CA LYS A 72 -9.87 -25.27 6.42
C LYS A 72 -9.80 -26.73 6.87
N ASN A 73 -10.45 -27.64 6.16
CA ASN A 73 -10.43 -29.05 6.51
C ASN A 73 -9.21 -29.73 5.85
N PRO A 74 -8.22 -30.22 6.62
CA PRO A 74 -7.02 -30.84 6.07
C PRO A 74 -7.30 -32.14 5.30
N ASP A 75 -8.43 -32.80 5.56
CA ASP A 75 -8.84 -34.03 4.88
C ASP A 75 -9.48 -33.73 3.50
N VAL A 76 -9.89 -32.48 3.25
CA VAL A 76 -10.54 -32.07 2.00
C VAL A 76 -9.50 -31.47 1.07
N ARG A 77 -9.08 -32.25 0.08
CA ARG A 77 -8.23 -31.72 -1.01
C ARG A 77 -9.06 -30.83 -1.95
N PRO A 78 -8.57 -29.63 -2.32
CA PRO A 78 -9.19 -28.83 -3.35
C PRO A 78 -9.27 -29.59 -4.69
N PRO A 79 -10.31 -29.37 -5.51
CA PRO A 79 -10.36 -29.89 -6.87
C PRO A 79 -9.12 -29.51 -7.69
N GLN A 80 -8.75 -30.33 -8.67
CA GLN A 80 -7.64 -30.01 -9.57
C GLN A 80 -7.93 -28.68 -10.28
N GLY A 81 -6.94 -27.78 -10.29
CA GLY A 81 -7.08 -26.45 -10.90
C GLY A 81 -7.81 -25.41 -10.04
N CYS A 82 -8.27 -25.74 -8.82
CA CYS A 82 -8.88 -24.79 -7.87
C CYS A 82 -7.80 -23.89 -7.22
N THR A 83 -7.14 -23.05 -8.01
CA THR A 83 -6.08 -22.15 -7.56
C THR A 83 -6.18 -20.77 -8.19
N CYS A 84 -5.77 -19.75 -7.43
CA CYS A 84 -5.53 -18.40 -7.95
C CYS A 84 -4.03 -18.18 -7.86
N SER A 85 -3.31 -18.43 -8.94
CA SER A 85 -1.88 -18.20 -9.01
C SER A 85 -1.59 -17.11 -10.03
N PRO A 86 -0.66 -16.18 -9.77
CA PRO A 86 -0.19 -15.25 -10.79
C PRO A 86 0.38 -15.98 -12.02
N GLN A 87 0.91 -17.20 -11.87
CA GLN A 87 1.32 -18.04 -13.00
C GLN A 87 0.12 -18.61 -13.76
N ALA A 88 -0.99 -18.93 -13.08
CA ALA A 88 -2.23 -19.33 -13.75
C ALA A 88 -2.85 -18.12 -14.48
N ALA A 89 -2.83 -16.93 -13.85
CA ALA A 89 -3.17 -15.66 -14.48
C ALA A 89 -2.31 -15.40 -15.72
N ALA A 90 -0.98 -15.53 -15.62
CA ALA A 90 -0.05 -15.37 -16.74
C ALA A 90 -0.23 -16.43 -17.85
N ALA A 91 -0.57 -17.67 -17.49
CA ALA A 91 -0.85 -18.74 -18.45
C ALA A 91 -2.17 -18.54 -19.18
N ALA A 92 -3.20 -17.99 -18.52
CA ALA A 92 -4.46 -17.59 -19.14
C ALA A 92 -4.33 -16.30 -19.95
N ALA A 93 -3.38 -15.43 -19.58
CA ALA A 93 -3.06 -14.14 -20.19
C ALA A 93 -2.27 -14.21 -21.49
N ARG A 94 -2.13 -15.36 -22.16
CA ARG A 94 -1.37 -15.49 -23.43
C ARG A 94 -1.98 -14.57 -24.50
N GLY A 95 -1.55 -13.31 -24.51
CA GLY A 95 -2.16 -12.20 -25.24
C GLY A 95 -1.82 -10.81 -24.68
N TYR A 96 -1.33 -10.68 -23.44
CA TYR A 96 -0.83 -9.41 -22.90
C TYR A 96 0.47 -9.59 -22.10
N THR A 97 1.34 -8.57 -22.13
CA THR A 97 2.59 -8.53 -21.36
C THR A 97 2.42 -7.58 -20.18
N ILE A 98 2.67 -8.04 -18.95
CA ILE A 98 2.70 -7.19 -17.76
C ILE A 98 3.98 -6.35 -17.79
N ILE A 99 3.85 -5.07 -18.13
CA ILE A 99 4.92 -4.06 -18.06
C ILE A 99 5.00 -3.57 -16.60
N GLY A 100 5.44 -4.44 -15.70
CA GLY A 100 5.46 -4.14 -14.26
C GLY A 100 6.21 -5.15 -13.39
N GLY A 101 6.91 -6.11 -14.00
CA GLY A 101 7.68 -7.14 -13.29
C GLY A 101 6.78 -8.13 -12.55
N SER A 102 6.73 -9.37 -13.03
CA SER A 102 6.35 -10.49 -12.16
C SER A 102 7.39 -10.56 -11.05
N TYR A 103 6.97 -10.44 -9.79
CA TYR A 103 7.84 -10.77 -8.66
C TYR A 103 8.02 -12.29 -8.63
N GLU A 104 8.86 -12.82 -9.51
CA GLU A 104 9.41 -14.14 -9.25
C GLU A 104 10.34 -13.97 -8.05
N ALA A 105 9.93 -14.49 -6.91
CA ALA A 105 10.76 -14.58 -5.71
C ALA A 105 11.88 -15.61 -5.95
N ASN A 106 12.82 -15.28 -6.83
CA ASN A 106 14.13 -15.89 -6.94
C ASN A 106 15.10 -14.78 -7.34
N GLY A 107 16.05 -14.53 -6.45
CA GLY A 107 16.81 -13.30 -6.39
C GLY A 107 17.59 -12.98 -7.66
N VAL A 108 17.40 -11.76 -8.15
CA VAL A 108 18.39 -11.02 -8.92
C VAL A 108 18.15 -9.54 -8.65
N THR A 109 19.08 -8.92 -7.94
CA THR A 109 19.22 -7.47 -7.85
C THR A 109 19.59 -6.96 -9.25
N SER A 110 18.59 -6.70 -10.08
CA SER A 110 18.81 -5.98 -11.33
C SER A 110 18.72 -4.49 -11.00
N GLU A 111 19.86 -3.82 -11.13
CA GLU A 111 20.06 -2.39 -10.88
C GLU A 111 18.91 -1.55 -11.45
N LEU A 112 18.16 -0.88 -10.59
CA LEU A 112 17.21 0.15 -11.02
C LEU A 112 18.02 1.33 -11.57
N LYS A 113 18.16 1.37 -12.90
CA LYS A 113 18.56 2.58 -13.61
C LYS A 113 17.36 3.53 -13.61
N GLY A 114 17.23 4.30 -12.53
CA GLY A 114 16.19 5.30 -12.37
C GLY A 114 16.30 6.37 -13.46
N SER A 115 15.23 6.56 -14.23
CA SER A 115 15.04 7.78 -15.00
C SER A 115 14.33 8.77 -14.08
N VAL A 116 15.10 9.69 -13.50
CA VAL A 116 14.57 10.88 -12.86
C VAL A 116 14.15 11.84 -13.98
N MET A 117 12.86 12.13 -14.08
CA MET A 117 12.40 13.30 -14.81
C MET A 117 12.46 14.49 -13.85
N GLU A 118 13.29 15.47 -14.18
CA GLU A 118 13.41 16.72 -13.44
C GLU A 118 12.22 17.62 -13.78
N PHE A 119 11.33 17.84 -12.81
CA PHE A 119 10.27 18.83 -12.94
C PHE A 119 10.89 20.22 -12.78
N GLY A 120 10.99 20.96 -13.89
CA GLY A 120 11.44 22.34 -13.89
C GLY A 120 10.59 23.20 -12.96
N GLN A 121 11.27 24.03 -12.16
CA GLN A 121 10.64 24.97 -11.23
C GLN A 121 9.76 25.97 -12.00
N PRO A 122 8.54 26.29 -11.53
CA PRO A 122 7.74 27.34 -12.14
C PRO A 122 8.45 28.69 -11.96
N ALA A 123 8.64 29.41 -13.07
CA ALA A 123 9.20 30.75 -13.07
C ALA A 123 8.28 31.71 -12.31
N VAL A 124 8.84 32.43 -11.34
CA VAL A 124 8.18 33.55 -10.67
C VAL A 124 8.26 34.75 -11.61
N GLU A 125 7.11 35.15 -12.16
CA GLU A 125 6.99 36.42 -12.88
C GLU A 125 7.00 37.59 -11.86
N PRO A 126 7.75 38.68 -12.10
CA PRO A 126 7.76 39.84 -11.20
C PRO A 126 6.51 40.71 -11.38
N GLU A 127 5.92 41.14 -10.26
CA GLU A 127 4.82 42.09 -10.21
C GLU A 127 5.24 43.49 -10.69
N PRO A 128 4.37 44.23 -11.41
CA PRO A 128 4.62 45.64 -11.69
C PRO A 128 4.10 46.56 -10.56
N GLU A 129 4.99 47.46 -10.15
CA GLU A 129 4.76 48.57 -9.23
C GLU A 129 4.04 49.76 -9.90
N GLY A 130 3.23 50.49 -9.12
CA GLY A 130 2.71 51.85 -9.38
C GLY A 130 1.22 51.89 -9.81
N GLU A 131 0.34 52.77 -9.33
CA GLU A 131 0.43 53.98 -8.50
C GLU A 131 -0.98 54.31 -7.92
N GLU A 132 -0.97 55.23 -6.96
CA GLU A 132 -1.94 55.67 -5.95
C GLU A 132 -3.38 56.07 -6.38
N VAL A 133 -4.37 55.78 -5.50
CA VAL A 133 -5.39 56.77 -5.09
C VAL A 133 -5.77 56.53 -3.62
N VAL A 134 -5.59 57.58 -2.81
CA VAL A 134 -5.96 57.70 -1.39
C VAL A 134 -7.41 58.21 -1.30
N GLU A 135 -8.27 57.58 -0.48
CA GLU A 135 -9.03 58.30 0.55
C GLU A 135 -9.74 57.35 1.53
N GLU A 136 -9.73 57.80 2.78
CA GLU A 136 -10.19 57.15 4.01
C GLU A 136 -11.69 56.83 4.03
N THR A 137 -12.05 55.68 4.62
CA THR A 137 -13.13 55.64 5.61
C THR A 137 -12.83 54.59 6.68
N SER A 138 -13.20 54.98 7.89
CA SER A 138 -12.76 54.51 9.20
C SER A 138 -13.57 53.36 9.82
N PHE A 139 -12.99 52.82 10.90
CA PHE A 139 -13.54 52.03 12.02
C PHE A 139 -13.57 50.50 11.92
N GLY A 140 -12.82 49.88 12.83
CA GLY A 140 -13.05 48.51 13.29
C GLY A 140 -11.80 47.86 13.91
N GLU A 141 -11.38 48.34 15.08
CA GLU A 141 -10.42 47.62 15.93
C GLU A 141 -11.12 46.35 16.47
N GLU A 142 -10.71 45.17 16.01
CA GLU A 142 -10.93 43.91 16.73
C GLU A 142 -9.64 43.08 16.69
N GLU A 143 -9.12 42.80 17.88
CA GLU A 143 -7.85 42.12 18.11
C GLU A 143 -7.87 40.65 17.63
N PRO A 144 -6.74 40.11 17.14
CA PRO A 144 -6.66 38.69 16.83
C PRO A 144 -6.62 37.89 18.13
N VAL A 145 -7.67 37.12 18.38
CA VAL A 145 -7.68 36.11 19.46
C VAL A 145 -6.63 35.06 19.15
N GLU A 146 -5.50 35.18 19.84
CA GLU A 146 -4.42 34.21 19.88
C GLU A 146 -4.94 32.89 20.47
N SER A 147 -5.17 31.91 19.60
CA SER A 147 -5.49 30.54 19.97
C SER A 147 -4.27 29.92 20.67
N SER A 148 -4.22 30.11 21.99
CA SER A 148 -3.26 29.48 22.90
C SER A 148 -3.61 27.99 23.06
N GLY A 149 -3.22 27.19 22.06
CA GLY A 149 -3.07 25.75 22.25
C GLY A 149 -1.95 25.47 23.26
N PRO A 150 -2.09 24.46 24.15
CA PRO A 150 -1.07 24.18 25.15
C PRO A 150 0.27 23.79 24.49
N PRO A 151 1.42 24.15 25.09
CA PRO A 151 2.73 23.95 24.46
C PRO A 151 2.96 22.46 24.16
N ARG A 152 3.38 22.16 22.93
CA ARG A 152 3.83 20.83 22.53
C ARG A 152 5.08 20.47 23.34
N ARG A 153 4.88 19.78 24.45
CA ARG A 153 5.97 19.11 25.17
C ARG A 153 6.60 18.11 24.21
N GLU A 154 7.88 18.31 23.92
CA GLU A 154 8.71 17.39 23.13
C GLU A 154 8.55 15.98 23.70
N ARG A 155 7.84 15.12 22.96
CA ARG A 155 7.65 13.72 23.35
C ARG A 155 8.90 12.99 22.90
N PRO A 156 9.68 12.35 23.78
CA PRO A 156 10.87 11.62 23.36
C PRO A 156 10.44 10.45 22.45
N ILE A 157 10.79 10.56 21.17
CA ILE A 157 10.59 9.51 20.18
C ILE A 157 11.61 8.42 20.48
N ARG A 158 11.15 7.23 20.86
CA ARG A 158 12.03 6.05 20.96
C ARG A 158 12.15 5.44 19.58
N VAL A 159 13.32 5.59 18.99
CA VAL A 159 13.68 4.91 17.75
C VAL A 159 13.87 3.43 18.10
N VAL A 160 12.92 2.59 17.68
CA VAL A 160 13.01 1.13 17.78
C VAL A 160 13.23 0.56 16.39
N GLY A 161 14.50 0.46 16.01
CA GLY A 161 14.92 -0.19 14.78
C GLY A 161 16.40 -0.58 14.88
N PRO A 162 16.84 -1.70 14.27
CA PRO A 162 18.25 -2.03 14.21
C PRO A 162 19.01 -0.92 13.47
N ALA A 163 20.10 -0.43 14.06
CA ALA A 163 20.98 0.55 13.42
C ALA A 163 21.62 -0.10 12.19
N PHE A 164 21.26 0.38 11.00
CA PHE A 164 21.70 -0.18 9.72
C PHE A 164 22.91 0.55 9.10
N LEU A 165 23.35 1.67 9.69
CA LEU A 165 24.44 2.49 9.16
C LEU A 165 25.57 2.59 10.18
N PRO A 166 26.84 2.30 9.80
CA PRO A 166 27.98 2.54 10.68
C PRO A 166 28.25 4.04 10.84
N ASP A 167 28.61 4.45 12.06
CA ASP A 167 28.94 5.84 12.38
C ASP A 167 30.21 6.31 11.63
N PRO A 168 30.24 7.56 11.13
CA PRO A 168 31.35 8.08 10.32
C PRO A 168 32.63 8.44 11.12
N GLU A 169 32.67 8.23 12.43
CA GLU A 169 33.81 8.64 13.28
C GLU A 169 34.80 7.53 13.64
N SER A 170 34.67 6.33 13.06
CA SER A 170 35.71 5.30 13.14
C SER A 170 36.56 5.27 11.87
N GLU A 171 37.26 6.37 11.60
CA GLU A 171 38.43 6.38 10.72
C GLU A 171 39.68 6.59 11.59
N GLU A 172 40.09 5.49 12.21
CA GLU A 172 41.46 5.06 12.51
C GLU A 172 42.53 6.16 12.69
N ALA A 173 42.76 6.56 13.94
CA ALA A 173 44.05 7.11 14.34
C ALA A 173 45.09 5.97 14.32
N GLN A 174 45.96 5.97 13.30
CA GLN A 174 47.07 5.02 13.17
C GLN A 174 48.11 5.24 14.30
N PRO A 175 48.58 4.21 15.01
CA PRO A 175 49.71 4.35 15.90
C PRO A 175 51.03 4.38 15.11
N ALA A 176 51.87 5.36 15.44
CA ALA A 176 53.22 5.51 14.90
C ALA A 176 54.08 4.26 15.20
N GLN A 177 54.74 3.73 14.17
CA GLN A 177 55.74 2.68 14.33
C GLN A 177 57.06 3.28 14.81
N ASP A 178 57.48 2.89 16.01
CA ASP A 178 58.81 3.17 16.55
C ASP A 178 59.80 2.11 16.02
N HIS A 179 60.82 2.54 15.28
CA HIS A 179 61.91 1.68 14.82
C HIS A 179 63.14 1.93 15.71
N GLY A 180 63.28 1.11 16.76
CA GLY A 180 64.50 1.01 17.53
C GLY A 180 65.60 0.24 16.77
N PRO A 181 66.90 0.59 16.95
CA PRO A 181 67.98 -0.03 16.20
C PRO A 181 68.32 -1.43 16.75
N ALA A 182 68.51 -2.38 15.84
CA ALA A 182 69.03 -3.71 16.17
C ALA A 182 70.55 -3.67 16.42
N LEU A 183 70.98 -4.40 17.45
CA LEU A 183 72.38 -4.73 17.78
C LEU A 183 72.98 -5.73 16.78
#